data_AF-A0A9D6U6T4-F1
#
_entry.id   AF-A0A9D6U6T4-F1
#
_cell.length_a   1.000
_cell.length_b   1.000
_cell.length_c   1.000
_cell.angle_alpha   90.00
_cell.angle_beta   90.00
_cell.angle_gamma   90.00
#
_symmetry.space_group_name_H-M   'P 1'
#
loop_
_entity.id
_entity.type
_entity.pdbx_description
1 polymer ?
#
loop_
_entity_poly.entity_id
_entity_poly.type
_entity_poly.pdbx_seq_one_letter_code
_entity_poly.pdbx_strand_id
1 'polypeptide(L)'
;MKDKKKVTKFIDELKDEISVFWMQGKPKAVSTVCPHFGGEFDYDSSKDILRCRWHGWKFDLNTCQSLAQWESYEETSLVGKILKNAHEPLGCFPFKGKLQSYDLHINNDRIEIIIPLTT
;
A
#
# COMPACT_ATOMS: atom_id res chain seq x y z
N MET A 1 25.06 -0.34 12.74
CA MET A 1 24.40 -0.30 11.41
C MET A 1 23.02 0.27 11.62
N LYS A 2 22.58 1.29 10.87
CA LYS A 2 21.17 1.72 10.93
C LYS A 2 20.33 0.49 10.58
N ASP A 3 19.50 0.02 11.51
CA ASP A 3 18.56 -1.07 11.26
C ASP A 3 17.77 -0.74 10.00
N LYS A 4 18.08 -1.44 8.90
CA LYS A 4 17.34 -1.26 7.67
C LYS A 4 15.98 -1.89 7.89
N LYS A 5 15.03 -1.11 8.42
CA LYS A 5 13.63 -1.51 8.63
C LYS A 5 12.93 -1.91 7.34
N LYS A 6 13.55 -1.68 6.18
CA LYS A 6 13.08 -2.18 4.89
C LYS A 6 14.22 -2.49 3.92
N VAL A 7 13.95 -3.38 2.99
CA VAL A 7 14.70 -3.57 1.74
C VAL A 7 13.74 -3.43 0.57
N THR A 8 14.20 -2.87 -0.55
CA THR A 8 13.39 -2.63 -1.74
C THR A 8 14.11 -3.20 -2.96
N LYS A 9 13.38 -3.90 -3.83
CA LYS A 9 13.91 -4.43 -5.10
C LYS A 9 12.81 -4.46 -6.17
N PHE A 10 13.20 -4.15 -7.41
CA PHE A 10 12.39 -4.48 -8.58
C PHE A 10 12.53 -5.96 -8.92
N ILE A 11 11.41 -6.62 -9.22
CA ILE A 11 11.34 -8.03 -9.58
C ILE A 11 10.78 -8.13 -11.01
N ASP A 12 11.65 -8.52 -11.95
CA ASP A 12 11.36 -8.49 -13.38
C ASP A 12 10.20 -9.41 -13.79
N GLU A 13 10.06 -10.57 -13.15
CA GLU A 13 9.02 -11.56 -13.40
C GLU A 13 7.63 -11.05 -12.97
N LEU A 14 7.60 -10.21 -11.93
CA LEU A 14 6.36 -9.61 -11.41
C LEU A 14 6.07 -8.25 -12.04
N LYS A 15 7.05 -7.64 -12.72
CA LYS A 15 7.01 -6.26 -13.22
C LYS A 15 6.62 -5.26 -12.12
N ASP A 16 7.11 -5.48 -10.90
CA ASP A 16 6.78 -4.66 -9.73
C ASP A 16 8.03 -4.35 -8.88
N GLU A 17 8.00 -3.20 -8.21
CA GLU A 17 8.96 -2.84 -7.17
C GLU A 17 8.39 -3.19 -5.80
N ILE A 18 9.03 -4.16 -5.14
CA ILE A 18 8.57 -4.72 -3.87
C ILE A 18 9.48 -4.25 -2.75
N SER A 19 8.86 -3.83 -1.64
CA SER A 19 9.55 -3.62 -0.38
C SER A 19 9.19 -4.69 0.64
N VAL A 20 10.21 -5.22 1.32
CA VAL A 20 10.04 -6.03 2.53
C VAL A 20 10.28 -5.14 3.73
N PHE A 21 9.28 -5.00 4.60
CA PHE A 21 9.31 -4.22 5.83
C PHE A 21 9.44 -5.14 7.04
N TRP A 22 10.36 -4.83 7.96
CA TRP A 22 10.46 -5.53 9.25
C TRP A 22 9.66 -4.78 10.31
N MET A 23 8.54 -5.37 10.70
CA MET A 23 7.60 -4.78 11.65
C MET A 23 7.30 -5.81 12.74
N GLN A 24 7.48 -5.44 14.01
CA GLN A 24 7.18 -6.33 15.15
C GLN A 24 7.83 -7.73 15.05
N GLY A 25 9.06 -7.79 14.51
CA GLY A 25 9.80 -9.05 14.33
C GLY A 25 9.32 -9.93 13.16
N LYS A 26 8.36 -9.46 12.35
CA LYS A 26 7.85 -10.19 11.18
C LYS A 26 8.06 -9.37 9.90
N PRO A 27 8.67 -9.95 8.86
CA PRO A 27 8.75 -9.30 7.57
C PRO A 27 7.39 -9.30 6.86
N LYS A 28 7.11 -8.24 6.10
CA LYS A 28 5.95 -8.12 5.22
C LYS A 28 6.42 -7.60 3.86
N ALA A 29 6.11 -8.33 2.79
CA ALA A 29 6.41 -7.93 1.42
C ALA A 29 5.18 -7.28 0.77
N VAL A 30 5.34 -6.06 0.26
CA VAL A 30 4.28 -5.32 -0.44
C VAL A 30 4.84 -4.55 -1.64
N SER A 31 3.99 -4.30 -2.63
CA SER A 31 4.31 -3.35 -3.71
C SER A 31 4.58 -1.96 -3.15
N THR A 32 5.52 -1.25 -3.76
CA THR A 32 5.83 0.16 -3.50
C THR A 32 5.04 1.11 -4.42
N VAL A 33 4.23 0.55 -5.31
CA VAL A 33 3.44 1.28 -6.29
C VAL A 33 2.03 1.44 -5.73
N CYS A 34 1.56 2.69 -5.59
CA CYS A 34 0.23 2.91 -5.03
C CYS A 34 -0.85 2.34 -5.98
N PRO A 35 -1.76 1.48 -5.48
CA PRO A 35 -2.80 0.84 -6.30
C PRO A 35 -3.86 1.80 -6.82
N HIS A 36 -3.81 3.08 -6.42
CA HIS A 36 -4.68 4.12 -6.96
C HIS A 36 -4.23 4.53 -8.38
N PHE A 37 -3.07 5.20 -8.50
CA PHE A 37 -2.53 5.67 -9.78
C PHE A 37 -1.00 5.54 -9.89
N GLY A 38 -0.39 4.67 -9.10
CA GLY A 38 1.04 4.35 -9.21
C GLY A 38 1.99 5.25 -8.44
N GLY A 39 1.47 6.15 -7.60
CA GLY A 39 2.32 7.05 -6.81
C GLY A 39 3.20 6.34 -5.79
N GLU A 40 4.36 6.93 -5.53
CA GLU A 40 5.32 6.46 -4.51
C GLU A 40 4.85 6.73 -3.07
N PHE A 41 5.49 6.07 -2.10
CA PHE A 41 5.12 6.11 -0.69
C PHE A 41 6.21 6.72 0.23
N ASP A 42 5.76 7.45 1.25
CA ASP A 42 6.51 7.64 2.50
C ASP A 42 6.17 6.53 3.50
N TYR A 43 7.18 6.02 4.20
CA TYR A 43 7.00 5.01 5.27
C TYR A 43 7.12 5.63 6.66
N ASP A 44 6.04 5.57 7.45
CA ASP A 44 6.05 5.89 8.88
C ASP A 44 6.27 4.62 9.69
N SER A 45 7.54 4.39 10.05
CA SER A 45 7.95 3.20 10.82
C SER A 45 7.53 3.18 12.29
N SER A 46 6.93 4.26 12.79
CA SER A 46 6.38 4.30 14.15
C SER A 46 4.95 3.77 14.22
N LYS A 47 4.24 3.78 13.07
CA LYS A 47 2.83 3.40 12.94
C LYS A 47 2.59 2.28 11.95
N ASP A 48 3.65 1.82 11.27
CA ASP A 48 3.57 0.84 10.19
C ASP A 48 2.60 1.27 9.07
N ILE A 49 2.71 2.53 8.66
CA ILE A 49 1.84 3.14 7.63
C ILE A 49 2.65 3.53 6.39
N LEU A 50 2.12 3.24 5.22
CA LEU A 50 2.54 3.86 3.96
C LEU A 50 1.61 5.01 3.59
N ARG A 51 2.18 6.18 3.30
CA ARG A 51 1.44 7.37 2.82
C ARG A 51 1.83 7.67 1.38
N CYS A 52 0.89 7.58 0.45
CA CYS A 52 1.09 7.92 -0.95
C CYS A 52 1.42 9.41 -1.06
N ARG A 53 2.52 9.75 -1.73
CA ARG A 53 2.97 11.14 -1.87
C ARG A 53 2.07 11.99 -2.78
N TRP A 54 1.39 11.35 -3.73
CA TRP A 54 0.59 12.08 -4.72
C TRP A 54 -0.73 12.58 -4.14
N HIS A 55 -1.41 11.74 -3.37
CA HIS A 55 -2.79 12.03 -2.91
C HIS A 55 -2.95 11.92 -1.38
N GLY A 56 -1.89 11.57 -0.66
CA GLY A 56 -1.92 11.43 0.79
C GLY A 56 -2.62 10.17 1.31
N TRP A 57 -3.08 9.26 0.44
CA TRP A 57 -3.71 8.00 0.83
C TRP A 57 -2.80 7.20 1.77
N LYS A 58 -3.37 6.71 2.87
CA LYS A 58 -2.64 5.95 3.88
C LYS A 58 -3.08 4.49 3.84
N PHE A 59 -2.13 3.61 4.04
CA PHE A 59 -2.34 2.17 4.09
C PHE A 59 -1.66 1.61 5.33
N ASP A 60 -2.37 0.77 6.08
CA ASP A 60 -1.80 0.01 7.19
C ASP A 60 -1.06 -1.21 6.64
N LEU A 61 0.23 -1.35 6.96
CA LEU A 61 1.06 -2.45 6.46
C LEU A 61 0.71 -3.81 7.11
N ASN A 62 0.08 -3.83 8.28
CA ASN A 62 -0.33 -5.07 8.94
C ASN A 62 -1.48 -5.73 8.16
N THR A 63 -2.47 -4.94 7.80
CA THR A 63 -3.69 -5.40 7.09
C THR A 63 -3.62 -5.22 5.58
N CYS A 64 -2.68 -4.42 5.09
CA CYS A 64 -2.57 -3.93 3.71
C CYS A 64 -3.80 -3.13 3.25
N GLN A 65 -4.68 -2.70 4.16
CA GLN A 65 -5.90 -1.98 3.80
C GLN A 65 -5.68 -0.47 3.77
N SER A 66 -6.39 0.19 2.85
CA SER A 66 -6.54 1.65 2.87
C SER A 66 -7.17 2.09 4.18
N LEU A 67 -6.61 3.13 4.79
CA LEU A 67 -7.17 3.80 5.97
C LEU A 67 -8.14 4.93 5.58
N ALA A 68 -8.50 5.03 4.29
CA ALA A 68 -9.46 6.02 3.82
C ALA A 68 -10.80 5.82 4.55
N GLN A 69 -11.31 6.90 5.14
CA GLN A 69 -12.63 6.92 5.76
C GLN A 69 -13.66 7.21 4.67
N TRP A 70 -14.00 6.18 3.89
CA TRP A 70 -14.94 6.35 2.78
C TRP A 70 -16.30 6.85 3.30
N GLU A 71 -16.76 6.32 4.44
CA GLU A 71 -17.99 6.75 5.07
C GLU A 71 -17.95 8.24 5.52
N SER A 72 -16.81 8.73 6.03
CA SER A 72 -16.75 10.13 6.52
C SER A 72 -16.65 11.15 5.39
N TYR A 73 -16.00 10.81 4.27
CA TYR A 73 -15.90 11.71 3.10
C TYR A 73 -17.27 12.02 2.49
N GLU A 74 -18.12 11.00 2.36
CA GLU A 74 -19.46 11.10 1.80
C GLU A 74 -20.41 11.96 2.64
N GLU A 75 -20.33 11.87 3.97
CA GLU A 75 -21.27 12.54 4.88
C GLU A 75 -20.86 13.98 5.21
N THR A 76 -19.55 14.26 5.27
CA THR A 76 -19.05 15.53 5.82
C THR A 76 -18.60 16.53 4.77
N SER A 77 -18.17 16.10 3.59
CA SER A 77 -17.69 17.02 2.56
C SER A 77 -18.83 17.51 1.66
N LEU A 78 -18.89 18.83 1.43
CA LEU A 78 -19.84 19.42 0.47
C LEU A 78 -19.65 18.82 -0.93
N VAL A 79 -18.40 18.56 -1.30
CA VAL A 79 -18.02 17.87 -2.53
C VAL A 79 -18.56 16.44 -2.56
N GLY A 80 -18.42 15.66 -1.48
CA GLY A 80 -18.98 14.31 -1.36
C GLY A 80 -20.51 14.29 -1.48
N LYS A 81 -21.21 15.26 -0.88
CA LYS A 81 -22.68 15.40 -1.01
C LYS A 81 -23.12 15.74 -2.43
N ILE A 82 -22.36 16.59 -3.12
CA ILE A 82 -22.62 16.94 -4.54
C ILE A 82 -22.35 15.72 -5.43
N LEU A 83 -21.26 15.01 -5.20
CA LEU A 83 -20.82 13.85 -5.97
C LEU A 83 -21.78 12.65 -5.85
N LYS A 84 -22.46 12.46 -4.71
CA LYS A 84 -23.51 11.42 -4.55
C LYS A 84 -24.59 11.49 -5.64
N ASN A 85 -24.83 12.68 -6.19
CA ASN A 85 -25.85 12.92 -7.19
C ASN A 85 -25.25 13.22 -8.58
N ALA A 86 -23.92 13.19 -8.73
CA ALA A 86 -23.25 13.47 -9.99
C ALA A 86 -23.20 12.21 -10.88
N HIS A 87 -23.55 12.37 -12.16
CA HIS A 87 -23.53 11.28 -13.15
C HIS A 87 -22.13 10.96 -13.71
N GLU A 88 -21.09 11.73 -13.36
CA GLU A 88 -19.71 11.49 -13.82
C GLU A 88 -18.65 11.77 -12.72
N PRO A 89 -17.48 11.11 -12.73
CA PRO A 89 -16.53 11.20 -11.63
C PRO A 89 -15.59 12.43 -11.75
N LEU A 90 -15.78 13.44 -10.87
CA LEU A 90 -14.85 14.56 -10.67
C LEU A 90 -13.81 14.27 -9.57
N GLY A 91 -12.54 14.06 -9.93
CA GLY A 91 -11.36 14.14 -9.02
C GLY A 91 -10.92 12.86 -8.29
N CYS A 92 -9.77 12.88 -7.62
CA CYS A 92 -9.19 11.71 -6.93
C CYS A 92 -10.00 11.29 -5.69
N PHE A 93 -10.95 10.36 -5.89
CA PHE A 93 -11.80 9.80 -4.87
C PHE A 93 -11.04 8.99 -3.81
N PRO A 94 -11.59 8.86 -2.59
CA PRO A 94 -11.18 7.85 -1.63
C PRO A 94 -11.02 6.47 -2.23
N PHE A 95 -9.78 6.01 -2.22
CA PHE A 95 -9.45 4.67 -2.65
C PHE A 95 -9.86 3.67 -1.58
N LYS A 96 -10.92 2.90 -1.84
CA LYS A 96 -11.29 1.70 -1.07
C LYS A 96 -10.66 0.48 -1.73
N GLY A 97 -9.46 0.13 -1.29
CA GLY A 97 -8.75 -1.05 -1.77
C GLY A 97 -7.59 -1.45 -0.87
N LYS A 98 -6.76 -2.37 -1.36
CA LYS A 98 -5.62 -2.93 -0.63
C LYS A 98 -4.32 -2.70 -1.39
N LEU A 99 -3.22 -2.62 -0.65
CA LEU A 99 -1.88 -2.76 -1.22
C LEU A 99 -1.72 -4.19 -1.75
N GLN A 100 -1.06 -4.33 -2.89
CA GLN A 100 -0.59 -5.62 -3.36
C GLN A 100 0.43 -6.16 -2.34
N SER A 101 0.19 -7.35 -1.82
CA SER A 101 1.07 -8.06 -0.88
C SER A 101 1.58 -9.35 -1.50
N TYR A 102 2.74 -9.80 -1.05
CA TYR A 102 3.36 -11.03 -1.53
C TYR A 102 3.63 -11.97 -0.37
N ASP A 103 3.40 -13.26 -0.61
CA ASP A 103 3.81 -14.30 0.32
C ASP A 103 5.34 -14.42 0.33
N LEU A 104 5.88 -14.70 1.50
CA LEU A 104 7.32 -14.84 1.69
C LEU A 104 7.64 -15.98 2.64
N HIS A 105 8.81 -16.59 2.44
CA HIS A 105 9.44 -17.50 3.38
C HIS A 105 10.75 -16.92 3.89
N ILE A 106 11.04 -17.19 5.16
CA ILE A 106 12.34 -16.89 5.78
C ILE A 106 13.11 -18.22 5.82
N ASN A 107 14.25 -18.27 5.15
CA ASN A 107 15.12 -19.43 5.11
C ASN A 107 16.53 -19.01 5.53
N ASN A 108 16.92 -19.36 6.77
CA ASN A 108 18.18 -18.96 7.39
C ASN A 108 18.41 -17.43 7.31
N ASP A 109 19.30 -17.00 6.41
CA ASP A 109 19.71 -15.62 6.17
C ASP A 109 19.04 -14.97 4.95
N ARG A 110 18.04 -15.63 4.35
CA ARG A 110 17.36 -15.21 3.12
C ARG A 110 15.86 -15.02 3.31
N ILE A 111 15.31 -14.07 2.55
CA ILE A 111 13.88 -13.91 2.33
C ILE A 111 13.59 -14.28 0.89
N GLU A 112 12.68 -15.22 0.72
CA GLU A 112 12.22 -15.72 -0.57
C GLU A 112 10.78 -15.23 -0.78
N ILE A 113 10.53 -14.52 -1.87
CA ILE A 113 9.17 -14.12 -2.27
C ILE A 113 8.59 -15.24 -3.11
N ILE A 114 7.38 -15.70 -2.78
CA ILE A 114 6.69 -16.75 -3.50
C ILE A 114 5.97 -16.11 -4.69
N ILE A 115 6.44 -16.43 -5.89
CA ILE A 115 5.78 -16.04 -7.13
C ILE A 115 4.81 -17.17 -7.48
N PRO A 116 3.48 -16.95 -7.47
CA PRO A 116 2.54 -17.95 -7.91
C PRO A 116 2.78 -18.20 -9.41
N LEU A 117 3.08 -19.44 -9.78
CA LEU A 117 3.08 -19.86 -11.17
C LEU A 117 1.61 -19.83 -11.61
N THR A 118 1.24 -18.85 -12.43
CA THR A 118 -0.06 -18.84 -13.08
C THR A 118 -0.22 -20.12 -13.90
N THR A 119 -1.24 -20.91 -13.58
CA THR A 119 -1.77 -21.98 -14.46
C THR A 119 -2.48 -21.39 -15.65
#